data_AF-A0A319DR66-F1
#
_entry.id   AF-A0A319DR66-F1
#
_cell.length_a   1.000
_cell.length_b   1.000
_cell.length_c   1.000
_cell.angle_alpha   90.00
_cell.angle_beta   90.00
_cell.angle_gamma   90.00
#
_symmetry.space_group_name_H-M   'P 1'
#
loop_
_entity.id
_entity.type
_entity.pdbx_description
1 polymer ?
#
loop_
_entity_poly.entity_id
_entity_poly.type
_entity_poly.pdbx_seq_one_letter_code
_entity_poly.pdbx_strand_id
1 'polypeptide(L)'
;MGTRGLEIVRFNKRYYIRYHQFDSYFEGLGAEIIANIPTDPEEYQKWLQSMRAEYAAKERALETHVYEIRDGIQPDYSQFRELVMLPSELPRLGNYVEYLYIINLDHEALTMNHSIHWKLGNIPRENKLWLRAIADSIYLYKPTVSLEICSEDHIGSLALEVPERKREIGYDYRQVAPKTKIAGAGKAFLAFILASTLIEYKDEILRFGREWSPDSFPFRELAFALVSIASGQAKFHSFPARLCNPRSCVGWDCKLKHIGKSPGWLGEEWAGDRAPLLEFGSLAHRPGEPPGASPTETIYWLEEVLVSLTLVTDGEAITKAVRWGTEQGRTHFQIVILSLFNVVFAEVSSDDEMEPFVKVSGTIRLSPLRAEYCVSTHPRNRPELKPGMKFKHHHGERIMNSNCTGTIRRLQTQFPGLAALVNFFDAAANRRAASRSTGVLPPEIYDRILDFVDYETWKACLTVSTVIRCCCLRKYRLDNRMSIVGGPFVRLQEHHKERLMSFNFEDIHTGKMLKMMHYPHDFSTEECNWMPVIGSDRKALMLDVAIQFELAEGVPVENDSDNE
;
A
#
# COMPACT_ATOMS: atom_id res chain seq x y z
N MET A 1 9.36 -5.26 -34.57
CA MET A 1 8.83 -5.01 -33.21
C MET A 1 9.99 -5.17 -32.25
N GLY A 2 10.35 -4.12 -31.52
CA GLY A 2 11.42 -4.16 -30.51
C GLY A 2 10.97 -4.83 -29.22
N THR A 3 11.92 -5.33 -28.45
CA THR A 3 11.71 -5.65 -27.03
C THR A 3 11.97 -4.40 -26.20
N ARG A 4 11.07 -4.06 -25.27
CA ARG A 4 11.17 -2.86 -24.43
C ARG A 4 11.74 -3.23 -23.08
N GLY A 5 12.38 -2.27 -22.43
CA GLY A 5 12.94 -2.50 -21.12
C GLY A 5 13.13 -1.26 -20.28
N LEU A 6 13.33 -1.49 -18.99
CA LEU A 6 13.69 -0.47 -18.03
C LEU A 6 15.11 -0.71 -17.52
N GLU A 7 15.93 0.33 -17.61
CA GLU A 7 17.21 0.41 -16.91
C GLU A 7 16.99 1.28 -15.68
N ILE A 8 17.26 0.72 -14.52
CA ILE A 8 16.98 1.35 -13.24
C ILE A 8 18.27 1.37 -12.43
N VAL A 9 18.65 2.54 -11.93
CA VAL A 9 19.68 2.64 -10.91
C VAL A 9 19.01 2.87 -9.57
N ARG A 10 19.35 2.07 -8.55
CA ARG A 10 18.92 2.30 -7.18
C ARG A 10 20.07 2.87 -6.37
N PHE A 11 19.83 4.03 -5.77
CA PHE A 11 20.78 4.72 -4.92
C PHE A 11 20.02 5.41 -3.77
N ASN A 12 20.54 5.26 -2.55
CA ASN A 12 19.92 5.76 -1.32
C ASN A 12 18.42 5.39 -1.24
N LYS A 13 18.11 4.12 -1.56
CA LYS A 13 16.77 3.52 -1.61
C LYS A 13 15.86 4.02 -2.74
N ARG A 14 16.26 5.05 -3.51
CA ARG A 14 15.45 5.64 -4.59
C ARG A 14 15.75 4.98 -5.93
N TYR A 15 14.72 4.82 -6.76
CA TYR A 15 14.81 4.16 -8.06
C TYR A 15 14.77 5.19 -9.20
N TYR A 16 15.86 5.31 -9.94
CA TYR A 16 16.03 6.22 -11.08
C TYR A 16 15.80 5.44 -12.38
N ILE A 17 14.66 5.68 -13.04
CA ILE A 17 14.13 4.80 -14.09
C ILE A 17 14.29 5.42 -15.47
N ARG A 18 14.95 4.71 -16.38
CA ARG A 18 15.08 5.04 -17.82
C ARG A 18 14.37 3.99 -18.67
N TYR A 19 13.76 4.44 -19.77
CA TYR A 19 13.06 3.57 -20.70
C TYR A 19 13.86 3.33 -21.98
N HIS A 20 13.92 2.08 -22.39
CA HIS A 20 14.56 1.61 -23.61
C HIS A 20 13.52 0.97 -24.53
N GLN A 21 13.49 1.37 -25.80
CA GLN A 21 12.44 0.98 -26.75
C GLN A 21 12.75 -0.32 -27.51
N PHE A 22 14.03 -0.64 -27.73
CA PHE A 22 14.48 -1.73 -28.59
C PHE A 22 15.54 -2.59 -27.88
N ASP A 23 15.74 -3.81 -28.39
CA ASP A 23 16.81 -4.75 -28.00
C ASP A 23 17.06 -4.91 -26.49
N SER A 24 15.98 -4.86 -25.71
CA SER A 24 16.05 -4.89 -24.24
C SER A 24 16.20 -6.29 -23.64
N TYR A 25 16.20 -7.36 -24.43
CA TYR A 25 16.47 -8.73 -23.96
C TYR A 25 17.86 -8.88 -23.34
N PHE A 26 18.10 -10.00 -22.64
CA PHE A 26 19.33 -10.19 -21.86
C PHE A 26 20.60 -10.08 -22.73
N GLU A 27 20.61 -10.67 -23.91
CA GLU A 27 21.75 -10.61 -24.85
C GLU A 27 22.00 -9.22 -25.46
N GLY A 28 21.02 -8.31 -25.37
CA GLY A 28 21.12 -6.93 -25.83
C GLY A 28 21.46 -6.00 -24.66
N LEU A 29 20.47 -5.23 -24.20
CA LEU A 29 20.64 -4.28 -23.08
C LEU A 29 21.25 -4.92 -21.83
N GLY A 30 20.90 -6.17 -21.50
CA GLY A 30 21.48 -6.86 -20.34
C GLY A 30 22.99 -7.07 -20.47
N ALA A 31 23.46 -7.46 -21.65
CA ALA A 31 24.87 -7.64 -21.96
C ALA A 31 25.61 -6.30 -21.98
N GLU A 32 24.99 -5.24 -22.50
CA GLU A 32 25.52 -3.88 -22.47
C GLU A 32 25.75 -3.39 -21.03
N ILE A 33 24.74 -3.55 -20.16
CA ILE A 33 24.84 -3.20 -18.73
C ILE A 33 25.99 -3.97 -18.06
N ILE A 34 26.09 -5.29 -18.30
CA ILE A 34 27.15 -6.12 -17.71
C ILE A 34 28.54 -5.73 -18.22
N ALA A 35 28.66 -5.34 -19.50
CA ALA A 35 29.92 -4.90 -20.09
C ALA A 35 30.39 -3.56 -19.49
N ASN A 36 29.46 -2.68 -19.11
CA ASN A 36 29.75 -1.38 -18.51
C ASN A 36 30.17 -1.47 -17.03
N ILE A 37 30.01 -2.62 -16.37
CA ILE A 37 30.45 -2.85 -14.99
C ILE A 37 31.87 -3.43 -15.04
N PRO A 38 32.89 -2.77 -14.45
CA PRO A 38 34.27 -3.27 -14.48
C PRO A 38 34.43 -4.64 -13.81
N THR A 39 35.41 -5.41 -14.29
CA THR A 39 35.79 -6.72 -13.74
C THR A 39 36.95 -6.65 -12.76
N ASP A 40 37.88 -5.71 -12.98
CA ASP A 40 39.00 -5.52 -12.09
C ASP A 40 38.50 -4.94 -10.74
N PRO A 41 38.90 -5.49 -9.58
CA PRO A 41 38.41 -5.01 -8.29
C PRO A 41 38.70 -3.53 -8.02
N GLU A 42 39.85 -3.00 -8.43
CA GLU A 42 40.19 -1.59 -8.20
C GLU A 42 39.41 -0.66 -9.12
N GLU A 43 39.28 -1.03 -10.40
CA GLU A 43 38.44 -0.29 -11.35
C GLU A 43 36.97 -0.34 -10.96
N TYR A 44 36.48 -1.48 -10.47
CA TYR A 44 35.12 -1.64 -9.96
C TYR A 44 34.85 -0.69 -8.80
N GLN A 45 35.76 -0.59 -7.83
CA GLN A 45 35.61 0.34 -6.71
C GLN A 45 35.61 1.80 -7.15
N LYS A 46 36.48 2.19 -8.10
CA LYS A 46 36.49 3.54 -8.68
C LYS A 46 35.18 3.85 -9.41
N TRP A 47 34.70 2.91 -10.22
CA TRP A 47 33.43 3.03 -10.94
C TRP A 47 32.24 3.15 -9.96
N LEU A 48 32.18 2.32 -8.93
CA LEU A 48 31.12 2.34 -7.92
C LEU A 48 31.09 3.68 -7.18
N GLN A 49 32.25 4.21 -6.78
CA GLN A 49 32.36 5.53 -6.16
C GLN A 49 31.90 6.64 -7.11
N SER A 50 32.30 6.58 -8.38
CA SER A 50 31.87 7.54 -9.40
C SER A 50 30.35 7.51 -9.61
N MET A 51 29.76 6.33 -9.73
CA MET A 51 28.30 6.16 -9.85
C MET A 51 27.58 6.71 -8.64
N ARG A 52 28.01 6.35 -7.42
CA ARG A 52 27.42 6.89 -6.17
C ARG A 52 27.52 8.42 -6.12
N ALA A 53 28.64 9.00 -6.55
CA ALA A 53 28.81 10.46 -6.59
C ALA A 53 27.88 11.15 -7.61
N GLU A 54 27.70 10.56 -8.80
CA GLU A 54 26.76 11.06 -9.81
C GLU A 54 25.33 11.07 -9.26
N TYR A 55 24.87 9.95 -8.71
CA TYR A 55 23.50 9.86 -8.20
C TYR A 55 23.27 10.67 -6.93
N ALA A 56 24.30 10.87 -6.08
CA ALA A 56 24.24 11.83 -4.99
C ALA A 56 24.13 13.29 -5.46
N ALA A 57 24.73 13.64 -6.61
CA ALA A 57 24.53 14.96 -7.21
C ALA A 57 23.10 15.12 -7.75
N LYS A 58 22.55 14.09 -8.41
CA LYS A 58 21.16 14.09 -8.89
C LYS A 58 20.16 14.17 -7.74
N GLU A 59 20.38 13.42 -6.66
CA GLU A 59 19.54 13.45 -5.47
C GLU A 59 19.47 14.87 -4.88
N ARG A 60 20.62 15.53 -4.68
CA ARG A 60 20.66 16.92 -4.19
C ARG A 60 19.94 17.89 -5.13
N ALA A 61 20.08 17.70 -6.44
CA ALA A 61 19.39 18.51 -7.42
C ALA A 61 17.86 18.31 -7.39
N LEU A 62 17.39 17.07 -7.25
CA LEU A 62 15.97 16.74 -7.10
C LEU A 62 15.39 17.37 -5.82
N GLU A 63 16.10 17.27 -4.70
CA GLU A 63 15.63 17.86 -3.46
C GLU A 63 15.48 19.38 -3.55
N THR A 64 16.48 20.04 -4.13
CA THR A 64 16.50 21.50 -4.20
C THR A 64 15.47 22.07 -5.19
N HIS A 65 15.23 21.38 -6.31
CA HIS A 65 14.49 21.95 -7.44
C HIS A 65 13.14 21.28 -7.73
N VAL A 66 12.83 20.14 -7.10
CA VAL A 66 11.63 19.35 -7.43
C VAL A 66 10.84 18.94 -6.19
N TYR A 67 11.46 18.24 -5.23
CA TYR A 67 10.71 17.66 -4.10
C TYR A 67 10.38 18.67 -3.00
N GLU A 68 11.26 19.63 -2.70
CA GLU A 68 10.97 20.65 -1.70
C GLU A 68 9.95 21.66 -2.25
N ILE A 69 8.74 21.62 -1.72
CA ILE A 69 7.62 22.46 -2.13
C ILE A 69 7.79 23.85 -1.52
N ARG A 70 7.98 24.85 -2.37
CA ARG A 70 8.08 26.27 -1.97
C ARG A 70 6.98 27.08 -2.64
N ASP A 71 6.30 27.92 -1.86
CA ASP A 71 5.20 28.74 -2.36
C ASP A 71 5.66 29.66 -3.51
N GLY A 72 4.90 29.65 -4.62
CA GLY A 72 5.19 30.45 -5.81
C GLY A 72 6.36 29.97 -6.67
N ILE A 73 7.04 28.88 -6.30
CA ILE A 73 8.15 28.30 -7.07
C ILE A 73 7.66 27.04 -7.77
N GLN A 74 7.80 27.00 -9.09
CA GLN A 74 7.46 25.82 -9.88
C GLN A 74 8.65 24.85 -9.93
N PRO A 75 8.40 23.53 -9.84
CA PRO A 75 9.45 22.52 -9.92
C PRO A 75 10.12 22.52 -11.30
N ASP A 76 11.46 22.43 -11.33
CA ASP A 76 12.24 22.38 -12.57
C ASP A 76 12.63 20.93 -12.93
N TYR A 77 11.97 20.40 -13.96
CA TYR A 77 12.21 19.05 -14.48
C TYR A 77 13.23 19.00 -15.63
N SER A 78 13.79 20.14 -16.05
CA SER A 78 14.61 20.22 -17.25
C SER A 78 15.82 19.28 -17.20
N GLN A 79 16.36 19.04 -16.01
CA GLN A 79 17.52 18.20 -15.73
C GLN A 79 17.20 16.70 -15.61
N PHE A 80 15.91 16.32 -15.63
CA PHE A 80 15.45 14.94 -15.37
C PHE A 80 14.56 14.39 -16.50
N ARG A 81 14.70 14.95 -17.71
CA ARG A 81 13.88 14.56 -18.87
C ARG A 81 14.11 13.11 -19.30
N GLU A 82 15.29 12.57 -19.02
CA GLU A 82 15.67 11.18 -19.27
C GLU A 82 14.92 10.19 -18.37
N LEU A 83 14.40 10.66 -17.23
CA LEU A 83 13.67 9.81 -16.31
C LEU A 83 12.21 9.65 -16.74
N VAL A 84 11.74 8.42 -16.71
CA VAL A 84 10.34 8.07 -17.01
C VAL A 84 9.41 8.72 -15.97
N MET A 85 9.82 8.67 -14.71
CA MET A 85 9.15 9.27 -13.57
C MET A 85 10.17 9.77 -12.56
N LEU A 86 9.74 10.65 -11.65
CA LEU A 86 10.59 11.10 -10.55
C LEU A 86 10.99 9.91 -9.68
N PRO A 87 12.25 9.85 -9.21
CA PRO A 87 12.69 8.80 -8.30
C PRO A 87 11.83 8.71 -7.04
N SER A 88 11.63 7.49 -6.53
CA SER A 88 10.95 7.27 -5.26
C SER A 88 11.49 5.99 -4.62
N GLU A 89 11.34 5.84 -3.31
CA GLU A 89 11.56 4.56 -2.62
C GLU A 89 10.43 3.53 -2.90
N LEU A 90 9.31 3.99 -3.47
CA LEU A 90 8.16 3.16 -3.85
C LEU A 90 7.92 3.31 -5.38
N PRO A 91 8.71 2.62 -6.23
CA PRO A 91 8.66 2.83 -7.67
C PRO A 91 7.41 2.19 -8.29
N ARG A 92 6.66 2.96 -9.08
CA ARG A 92 5.48 2.50 -9.84
C ARG A 92 5.91 1.88 -11.17
N LEU A 93 6.45 0.67 -11.10
CA LEU A 93 6.96 -0.07 -12.25
C LEU A 93 5.78 -0.82 -12.89
N GLY A 94 4.97 -0.12 -13.69
CA GLY A 94 3.85 -0.72 -14.41
C GLY A 94 4.26 -1.92 -15.28
N ASN A 95 3.28 -2.68 -15.78
CA ASN A 95 3.51 -3.99 -16.43
C ASN A 95 3.77 -3.92 -17.94
N TYR A 96 4.28 -2.79 -18.45
CA TYR A 96 4.33 -2.51 -19.90
C TYR A 96 5.69 -2.82 -20.57
N VAL A 97 6.62 -3.46 -19.86
CA VAL A 97 7.96 -3.80 -20.39
C VAL A 97 8.25 -5.28 -20.22
N GLU A 98 9.00 -5.84 -21.17
CA GLU A 98 9.37 -7.27 -21.18
C GLU A 98 10.61 -7.55 -20.33
N TYR A 99 11.53 -6.59 -20.22
CA TYR A 99 12.80 -6.74 -19.51
C TYR A 99 13.08 -5.59 -18.55
N LEU A 100 13.68 -5.91 -17.41
CA LEU A 100 13.96 -4.93 -16.37
C LEU A 100 15.31 -5.22 -15.71
N TYR A 101 16.11 -4.18 -15.55
CA TYR A 101 17.44 -4.22 -14.97
C TYR A 101 17.53 -3.20 -13.83
N ILE A 102 17.86 -3.64 -12.62
CA ILE A 102 18.11 -2.76 -11.47
C ILE A 102 19.57 -2.89 -11.07
N ILE A 103 20.36 -1.85 -11.33
CA ILE A 103 21.71 -1.67 -10.80
C ILE A 103 21.56 -1.08 -9.40
N ASN A 104 21.60 -1.95 -8.38
CA ASN A 104 21.43 -1.57 -6.99
C ASN A 104 22.79 -1.21 -6.38
N LEU A 105 23.06 0.09 -6.24
CA LEU A 105 24.31 0.61 -5.69
C LEU A 105 24.34 0.54 -4.15
N ASP A 106 23.19 0.42 -3.49
CA ASP A 106 23.09 0.32 -2.03
C ASP A 106 23.51 -1.06 -1.53
N HIS A 107 23.17 -2.10 -2.29
CA HIS A 107 23.47 -3.50 -1.96
C HIS A 107 24.47 -4.17 -2.91
N GLU A 108 25.04 -3.39 -3.83
CA GLU A 108 26.01 -3.87 -4.83
C GLU A 108 25.51 -5.12 -5.58
N ALA A 109 24.30 -5.03 -6.13
CA ALA A 109 23.65 -6.12 -6.85
C ALA A 109 23.06 -5.67 -8.19
N LEU A 110 23.20 -6.48 -9.22
CA LEU A 110 22.45 -6.34 -10.47
C LEU A 110 21.25 -7.28 -10.43
N THR A 111 20.05 -6.71 -10.47
CA THR A 111 18.81 -7.47 -10.51
C THR A 111 18.18 -7.47 -11.89
N MET A 112 17.83 -8.65 -12.40
CA MET A 112 17.12 -8.80 -13.68
C MET A 112 15.72 -9.37 -13.44
N ASN A 113 14.70 -8.76 -14.06
CA ASN A 113 13.29 -9.15 -13.95
C ASN A 113 12.86 -9.43 -12.49
N HIS A 114 13.29 -8.55 -11.58
CA HIS A 114 13.05 -8.57 -10.13
C HIS A 114 13.54 -9.80 -9.34
N SER A 115 14.00 -10.86 -9.99
CA SER A 115 14.14 -12.19 -9.38
C SER A 115 15.50 -12.84 -9.56
N ILE A 116 16.31 -12.34 -10.50
CA ILE A 116 17.69 -12.78 -10.69
C ILE A 116 18.57 -11.73 -10.01
N HIS A 117 19.38 -12.11 -9.03
CA HIS A 117 20.25 -11.17 -8.30
C HIS A 117 21.70 -11.59 -8.44
N TRP A 118 22.48 -10.86 -9.21
CA TRP A 118 23.93 -11.02 -9.32
C TRP A 118 24.64 -10.09 -8.35
N LYS A 119 25.69 -10.55 -7.68
CA LYS A 119 26.61 -9.64 -6.99
C LYS A 119 27.34 -8.80 -8.04
N LEU A 120 27.25 -7.47 -7.93
CA LEU A 120 27.65 -6.54 -8.98
C LEU A 120 29.15 -6.64 -9.30
N GLY A 121 29.99 -6.79 -8.27
CA GLY A 121 31.44 -6.98 -8.43
C GLY A 121 31.87 -8.42 -8.77
N ASN A 122 30.96 -9.39 -8.84
CA ASN A 122 31.27 -10.81 -9.05
C ASN A 122 30.33 -11.48 -10.06
N ILE A 123 30.04 -10.83 -11.19
CA ILE A 123 29.21 -11.39 -12.27
C ILE A 123 30.02 -12.40 -13.10
N PRO A 124 29.52 -13.63 -13.34
CA PRO A 124 30.26 -14.67 -14.04
C PRO A 124 30.20 -14.48 -15.57
N ARG A 125 31.18 -13.75 -16.11
CA ARG A 125 31.22 -13.33 -17.53
C ARG A 125 31.80 -14.37 -18.49
N GLU A 126 32.67 -15.26 -17.99
CA GLU A 126 33.34 -16.27 -18.81
C GLU A 126 32.32 -17.15 -19.55
N ASN A 127 32.50 -17.33 -20.87
CA ASN A 127 31.61 -18.11 -21.72
C ASN A 127 30.11 -17.75 -21.60
N LYS A 128 29.82 -16.47 -21.25
CA LYS A 128 28.47 -15.96 -20.98
C LYS A 128 27.73 -16.78 -19.90
N LEU A 129 28.44 -17.23 -18.88
CA LEU A 129 27.88 -18.09 -17.82
C LEU A 129 26.68 -17.45 -17.13
N TRP A 130 26.73 -16.14 -16.84
CA TRP A 130 25.62 -15.39 -16.26
C TRP A 130 24.32 -15.55 -17.06
N LEU A 131 24.40 -15.55 -18.39
CA LEU A 131 23.24 -15.66 -19.27
C LEU A 131 22.74 -17.11 -19.31
N ARG A 132 23.66 -18.06 -19.48
CA ARG A 132 23.36 -19.49 -19.55
C ARG A 132 22.77 -20.06 -18.25
N ALA A 133 23.07 -19.41 -17.13
CA ALA A 133 22.56 -19.80 -15.83
C ALA A 133 21.14 -19.30 -15.54
N ILE A 134 20.59 -18.38 -16.34
CA ILE A 134 19.20 -17.93 -16.19
C ILE A 134 18.27 -19.05 -16.64
N ALA A 135 17.33 -19.43 -15.78
CA ALA A 135 16.38 -20.50 -16.04
C ALA A 135 14.98 -20.14 -15.54
N ASP A 136 13.97 -20.83 -16.07
CA ASP A 136 12.62 -20.75 -15.52
C ASP A 136 12.59 -21.38 -14.12
N SER A 137 11.91 -20.72 -13.18
CA SER A 137 11.63 -21.36 -11.90
C SER A 137 10.35 -22.19 -11.97
N ILE A 138 10.14 -23.02 -10.95
CA ILE A 138 8.85 -23.71 -10.75
C ILE A 138 7.68 -22.73 -10.60
N TYR A 139 7.92 -21.44 -10.36
CA TYR A 139 6.91 -20.40 -10.28
C TYR A 139 6.82 -19.63 -11.60
N LEU A 140 5.63 -19.64 -12.19
CA LEU A 140 5.37 -19.03 -13.49
C LEU A 140 5.76 -17.55 -13.51
N TYR A 141 6.40 -17.11 -14.59
CA TYR A 141 6.86 -15.73 -14.83
C TYR A 141 7.87 -15.18 -13.79
N LYS A 142 8.52 -16.04 -13.01
CA LYS A 142 9.54 -15.66 -12.04
C LYS A 142 10.83 -16.43 -12.35
N PRO A 143 11.71 -15.90 -13.20
CA PRO A 143 12.95 -16.59 -13.51
C PRO A 143 13.84 -16.76 -12.27
N THR A 144 14.82 -17.64 -12.38
CA THR A 144 15.79 -17.96 -11.33
C THR A 144 17.17 -18.19 -11.93
N VAL A 145 18.13 -18.56 -11.09
CA VAL A 145 19.49 -18.93 -11.50
C VAL A 145 19.70 -20.41 -11.20
N SER A 146 20.14 -21.18 -12.21
CA SER A 146 20.50 -22.58 -12.07
C SER A 146 21.78 -22.73 -11.26
N LEU A 147 21.66 -23.34 -10.07
CA LEU A 147 22.79 -23.64 -9.19
C LEU A 147 23.64 -24.82 -9.70
N GLU A 148 23.15 -25.59 -10.68
CA GLU A 148 23.94 -26.62 -11.36
C GLU A 148 24.93 -26.01 -12.34
N ILE A 149 24.60 -24.83 -12.88
CA ILE A 149 25.41 -24.11 -13.87
C ILE A 149 26.29 -23.06 -13.21
N CYS A 150 25.81 -22.39 -12.15
CA CYS A 150 26.49 -21.25 -11.54
C CYS A 150 26.60 -21.38 -10.02
N SER A 151 27.79 -21.08 -9.47
CA SER A 151 28.02 -21.08 -8.02
C SER A 151 27.19 -20.02 -7.30
N GLU A 152 26.81 -20.32 -6.06
CA GLU A 152 26.14 -19.37 -5.15
C GLU A 152 27.00 -18.12 -4.86
N ASP A 153 28.31 -18.20 -5.04
CA ASP A 153 29.22 -17.07 -4.78
C ASP A 153 28.93 -15.84 -5.66
N HIS A 154 28.31 -16.05 -6.83
CA HIS A 154 27.92 -15.01 -7.77
C HIS A 154 26.54 -14.42 -7.48
N ILE A 155 25.74 -15.07 -6.63
CA ILE A 155 24.32 -14.80 -6.46
C ILE A 155 24.09 -14.03 -5.16
N GLY A 156 23.24 -13.00 -5.22
CA GLY A 156 22.85 -12.18 -4.07
C GLY A 156 21.46 -12.52 -3.54
N SER A 157 21.12 -11.94 -2.39
CA SER A 157 19.76 -11.80 -1.88
C SER A 157 19.54 -10.37 -1.44
N LEU A 158 18.41 -9.78 -1.80
CA LEU A 158 18.04 -8.43 -1.35
C LEU A 158 17.11 -8.48 -0.13
N ALA A 159 16.47 -9.62 0.11
CA ALA A 159 15.63 -9.82 1.28
C ALA A 159 16.39 -9.63 2.61
N LEU A 160 15.83 -8.82 3.50
CA LEU A 160 16.25 -8.66 4.89
C LEU A 160 16.19 -9.99 5.62
N GLU A 161 17.18 -10.26 6.46
CA GLU A 161 17.15 -11.41 7.36
C GLU A 161 15.94 -11.33 8.29
N VAL A 162 15.22 -12.44 8.43
CA VAL A 162 14.08 -12.52 9.35
C VAL A 162 14.63 -12.97 10.69
N PRO A 163 14.48 -12.16 11.76
CA PRO A 163 14.84 -12.60 13.10
C PRO A 163 14.08 -13.87 13.48
N GLU A 164 14.72 -14.73 14.29
CA GLU A 164 14.04 -15.89 14.85
C GLU A 164 12.86 -15.46 15.72
N ARG A 165 11.74 -16.15 15.54
CA ARG A 165 10.49 -15.80 16.22
C ARG A 165 10.57 -16.13 17.71
N LYS A 166 10.42 -15.11 18.57
CA LYS A 166 10.34 -15.28 20.03
C LYS A 166 8.89 -15.43 20.47
N ARG A 167 8.57 -16.53 21.15
CA ARG A 167 7.19 -16.82 21.58
C ARG A 167 6.83 -16.18 22.92
N GLU A 168 7.82 -15.89 23.75
CA GLU A 168 7.63 -15.37 25.10
C GLU A 168 7.21 -13.90 25.07
N ILE A 169 6.14 -13.60 25.80
CA ILE A 169 5.67 -12.24 26.07
C ILE A 169 6.11 -11.93 27.50
N GLY A 170 6.82 -10.83 27.70
CA GLY A 170 7.38 -10.45 29.00
C GLY A 170 6.36 -9.90 30.01
N TYR A 171 5.09 -10.26 29.87
CA TYR A 171 3.97 -9.82 30.72
C TYR A 171 2.95 -10.94 30.83
N ASP A 172 2.18 -10.96 31.93
CA ASP A 172 1.03 -11.85 32.05
C ASP A 172 0.01 -11.56 30.95
N TYR A 173 -0.44 -12.63 30.28
CA TYR A 173 -1.29 -12.47 29.11
C TYR A 173 -2.35 -13.56 28.97
N ARG A 174 -3.42 -13.20 28.25
CA ARG A 174 -4.43 -14.14 27.76
C ARG A 174 -4.61 -14.02 26.27
N GLN A 175 -4.57 -15.15 25.58
CA GLN A 175 -4.86 -15.20 24.16
C GLN A 175 -6.36 -15.02 23.89
N VAL A 176 -6.70 -14.20 22.89
CA VAL A 176 -8.08 -13.94 22.46
C VAL A 176 -8.19 -14.00 20.94
N ALA A 177 -9.41 -14.21 20.43
CA ALA A 177 -9.69 -14.14 18.99
C ALA A 177 -10.31 -12.77 18.65
N PRO A 178 -9.74 -12.01 17.69
CA PRO A 178 -10.33 -10.75 17.27
C PRO A 178 -11.55 -11.00 16.38
N LYS A 179 -12.47 -10.03 16.39
CA LYS A 179 -13.69 -10.10 15.59
C LYS A 179 -13.38 -9.79 14.12
N THR A 180 -13.50 -10.78 13.25
CA THR A 180 -13.35 -10.61 11.79
C THR A 180 -14.69 -10.39 11.08
N LYS A 181 -15.82 -10.64 11.75
CA LYS A 181 -17.14 -10.38 11.17
C LYS A 181 -17.35 -8.88 11.00
N ILE A 182 -17.46 -8.45 9.75
CA ILE A 182 -17.77 -7.08 9.37
C ILE A 182 -19.28 -6.99 9.19
N ALA A 183 -19.95 -6.28 10.09
CA ALA A 183 -21.38 -5.98 10.01
C ALA A 183 -21.57 -4.47 9.83
N GLY A 184 -22.45 -4.08 8.91
CA GLY A 184 -22.75 -2.68 8.60
C GLY A 184 -21.99 -2.11 7.41
N ALA A 185 -22.63 -1.18 6.70
CA ALA A 185 -22.18 -0.62 5.43
C ALA A 185 -20.82 0.09 5.54
N GLY A 186 -20.65 0.99 6.52
CA GLY A 186 -19.39 1.73 6.68
C GLY A 186 -18.19 0.83 6.96
N LYS A 187 -18.34 -0.21 7.79
CA LYS A 187 -17.24 -1.15 8.06
C LYS A 187 -16.90 -2.00 6.84
N ALA A 188 -17.91 -2.44 6.09
CA ALA A 188 -17.70 -3.20 4.86
C ALA A 188 -17.00 -2.35 3.80
N PHE A 189 -17.39 -1.08 3.67
CA PHE A 189 -16.75 -0.12 2.78
C PHE A 189 -15.29 0.14 3.15
N LEU A 190 -14.98 0.37 4.44
CA LEU A 190 -13.59 0.55 4.88
C LEU A 190 -12.75 -0.71 4.63
N ALA A 191 -13.27 -1.90 4.94
CA ALA A 191 -12.58 -3.16 4.66
C ALA A 191 -12.35 -3.39 3.17
N PHE A 192 -13.31 -2.98 2.33
CA PHE A 192 -13.19 -3.01 0.88
C PHE A 192 -12.06 -2.11 0.39
N ILE A 193 -11.98 -0.85 0.84
CA ILE A 193 -10.90 0.07 0.49
C ILE A 193 -9.53 -0.47 0.92
N LEU A 194 -9.42 -1.02 2.14
CA LEU A 194 -8.18 -1.61 2.62
C LEU A 194 -7.72 -2.78 1.73
N ALA A 195 -8.65 -3.64 1.31
CA ALA A 195 -8.35 -4.74 0.42
C ALA A 195 -7.91 -4.24 -0.96
N SER A 196 -8.63 -3.26 -1.53
CA SER A 196 -8.25 -2.62 -2.79
C SER A 196 -6.87 -1.95 -2.72
N THR A 197 -6.52 -1.34 -1.59
CA THR A 197 -5.19 -0.76 -1.36
C THR A 197 -4.09 -1.82 -1.45
N LEU A 198 -4.29 -3.00 -0.85
CA LEU A 198 -3.32 -4.09 -0.93
C LEU A 198 -3.29 -4.78 -2.30
N ILE A 199 -4.40 -4.73 -3.04
CA ILE A 199 -4.47 -5.23 -4.43
C ILE A 199 -3.68 -4.32 -5.36
N GLU A 200 -3.84 -3.00 -5.20
CA GLU A 200 -3.13 -2.01 -6.02
C GLU A 200 -1.62 -2.13 -5.84
N TYR A 201 -1.14 -2.22 -4.60
CA TYR A 201 0.30 -2.29 -4.30
C TYR A 201 0.86 -3.71 -4.19
N LYS A 202 0.13 -4.73 -4.65
CA LYS A 202 0.56 -6.14 -4.51
C LYS A 202 1.88 -6.40 -5.23
N ASP A 203 2.09 -5.79 -6.39
CA ASP A 203 3.25 -6.04 -7.23
C ASP A 203 4.51 -5.43 -6.58
N GLU A 204 4.44 -4.21 -6.05
CA GLU A 204 5.52 -3.61 -5.27
C GLU A 204 5.81 -4.41 -3.99
N ILE A 205 4.77 -4.85 -3.28
CA ILE A 205 4.93 -5.71 -2.08
C ILE A 205 5.64 -7.03 -2.45
N LEU A 206 5.26 -7.67 -3.55
CA LEU A 206 5.88 -8.93 -3.98
C LEU A 206 7.29 -8.73 -4.55
N ARG A 207 7.55 -7.60 -5.21
CA ARG A 207 8.87 -7.30 -5.79
C ARG A 207 9.87 -6.89 -4.72
N PHE A 208 9.47 -6.01 -3.81
CA PHE A 208 10.39 -5.32 -2.90
C PHE A 208 10.08 -5.51 -1.41
N GLY A 209 8.92 -6.06 -1.04
CA GLY A 209 8.46 -6.07 0.35
C GLY A 209 9.37 -6.77 1.36
N ARG A 210 10.22 -7.72 0.90
CA ARG A 210 11.25 -8.34 1.76
C ARG A 210 12.52 -7.51 1.92
N GLU A 211 12.68 -6.44 1.16
CA GLU A 211 13.77 -5.47 1.27
C GLU A 211 13.43 -4.32 2.24
N TRP A 212 12.14 -4.17 2.58
CA TRP A 212 11.66 -3.06 3.40
C TRP A 212 11.74 -3.37 4.89
N SER A 213 12.51 -2.57 5.61
CA SER A 213 12.55 -2.56 7.07
C SER A 213 11.36 -1.74 7.62
N PRO A 214 10.99 -1.89 8.90
CA PRO A 214 9.86 -1.17 9.50
C PRO A 214 9.97 0.36 9.45
N ASP A 215 11.19 0.89 9.38
CA ASP A 215 11.51 2.31 9.25
C ASP A 215 11.63 2.77 7.78
N SER A 216 11.63 1.85 6.81
CA SER A 216 11.63 2.18 5.38
C SER A 216 10.38 2.95 4.99
N PHE A 217 10.54 4.00 4.18
CA PHE A 217 9.45 4.85 3.71
C PHE A 217 8.24 4.08 3.16
N PRO A 218 8.39 3.13 2.21
CA PRO A 218 7.24 2.40 1.66
C PRO A 218 6.46 1.59 2.69
N PHE A 219 7.14 0.98 3.67
CA PHE A 219 6.44 0.22 4.71
C PHE A 219 5.72 1.18 5.68
N ARG A 220 6.37 2.27 6.12
CA ARG A 220 5.69 3.27 6.97
C ARG A 220 4.46 3.87 6.29
N GLU A 221 4.57 4.28 5.03
CA GLU A 221 3.45 4.85 4.26
C GLU A 221 2.30 3.85 4.10
N LEU A 222 2.58 2.62 3.66
CA LEU A 222 1.54 1.59 3.48
C LEU A 222 0.87 1.23 4.81
N ALA A 223 1.64 1.01 5.86
CA ALA A 223 1.08 0.68 7.17
C ALA A 223 0.22 1.83 7.72
N PHE A 224 0.71 3.06 7.60
CA PHE A 224 -0.02 4.26 8.01
C PHE A 224 -1.32 4.45 7.21
N ALA A 225 -1.30 4.18 5.91
CA ALA A 225 -2.50 4.20 5.08
C ALA A 225 -3.54 3.19 5.59
N LEU A 226 -3.14 1.95 5.85
CA LEU A 226 -4.04 0.91 6.35
C LEU A 226 -4.67 1.29 7.69
N VAL A 227 -3.88 1.79 8.65
CA VAL A 227 -4.44 2.19 9.95
C VAL A 227 -5.29 3.47 9.86
N SER A 228 -4.95 4.41 8.96
CA SER A 228 -5.74 5.63 8.72
C SER A 228 -7.10 5.32 8.10
N ILE A 229 -7.15 4.41 7.13
CA ILE A 229 -8.41 3.95 6.51
C ILE A 229 -9.21 3.13 7.53
N ALA A 230 -8.59 2.17 8.22
CA ALA A 230 -9.29 1.31 9.16
C ALA A 230 -9.88 2.05 10.37
N SER A 231 -9.19 3.10 10.85
CA SER A 231 -9.68 3.98 11.90
C SER A 231 -10.79 4.93 11.45
N GLY A 232 -11.02 5.01 10.14
CA GLY A 232 -11.93 5.98 9.55
C GLY A 232 -11.41 7.41 9.67
N GLN A 233 -10.11 7.63 9.84
CA GLN A 233 -9.49 8.96 9.80
C GLN A 233 -9.21 9.43 8.36
N ALA A 234 -9.01 8.48 7.44
CA ALA A 234 -8.90 8.79 6.03
C ALA A 234 -10.14 9.58 5.56
N LYS A 235 -9.87 10.60 4.74
CA LYS A 235 -10.87 11.35 3.98
C LYS A 235 -10.90 10.81 2.57
N PHE A 236 -11.85 11.27 1.78
CA PHE A 236 -11.94 10.92 0.36
C PHE A 236 -11.87 12.17 -0.51
N HIS A 237 -11.22 12.01 -1.65
CA HIS A 237 -11.18 12.99 -2.71
C HIS A 237 -11.75 12.34 -3.97
N SER A 238 -12.53 13.11 -4.73
CA SER A 238 -13.16 12.66 -5.96
C SER A 238 -12.80 13.62 -7.09
N PHE A 239 -12.56 13.07 -8.27
CA PHE A 239 -12.42 13.86 -9.47
C PHE A 239 -13.80 14.05 -10.15
N PRO A 240 -13.97 15.11 -10.95
CA PRO A 240 -15.16 15.24 -11.79
C PRO A 240 -15.29 14.05 -12.75
N ALA A 241 -16.52 13.63 -13.03
CA ALA A 241 -16.78 12.57 -13.99
C ALA A 241 -16.25 12.94 -15.39
N ARG A 242 -15.51 12.03 -16.02
CA ARG A 242 -14.83 12.25 -17.31
C ARG A 242 -14.77 10.96 -18.12
N LEU A 243 -14.74 11.13 -19.44
CA LEU A 243 -14.64 10.03 -20.41
C LEU A 243 -13.29 9.31 -20.38
N CYS A 244 -12.28 9.88 -19.74
CA CYS A 244 -11.01 9.23 -19.48
C CYS A 244 -10.56 9.45 -18.04
N ASN A 245 -9.82 8.48 -17.49
CA ASN A 245 -9.12 8.66 -16.23
C ASN A 245 -7.97 9.68 -16.40
N PRO A 246 -7.90 10.73 -15.56
CA PRO A 246 -6.94 11.80 -15.73
C PRO A 246 -5.48 11.37 -15.50
N ARG A 247 -5.23 10.25 -14.82
CA ARG A 247 -3.91 9.72 -14.50
C ARG A 247 -3.44 8.63 -15.46
N SER A 248 -4.36 7.80 -15.96
CA SER A 248 -4.07 6.60 -16.76
C SER A 248 -4.52 6.68 -18.23
N CYS A 249 -5.02 7.83 -18.70
CA CYS A 249 -5.42 8.00 -20.10
C CYS A 249 -4.28 7.70 -21.09
N VAL A 250 -4.53 6.74 -21.98
CA VAL A 250 -3.62 6.34 -23.07
C VAL A 250 -4.06 6.85 -24.46
N GLY A 251 -5.14 7.64 -24.52
CA GLY A 251 -5.68 8.16 -25.76
C GLY A 251 -4.71 9.15 -26.41
N TRP A 252 -4.14 8.78 -27.55
CA TRP A 252 -3.09 9.56 -28.22
C TRP A 252 -3.57 10.91 -28.76
N ASP A 253 -4.87 11.04 -29.03
CA ASP A 253 -5.56 12.25 -29.48
C ASP A 253 -6.46 12.87 -28.40
N CYS A 254 -6.37 12.40 -27.15
CA CYS A 254 -7.21 12.88 -26.07
C CYS A 254 -6.86 14.35 -25.74
N LYS A 255 -7.84 15.23 -25.93
CA LYS A 255 -7.72 16.68 -25.67
C LYS A 255 -8.11 17.08 -24.25
N LEU A 256 -8.51 16.12 -23.42
CA LEU A 256 -8.85 16.38 -22.02
C LEU A 256 -7.58 16.67 -21.23
N LYS A 257 -7.73 17.45 -20.15
CA LYS A 257 -6.63 17.70 -19.23
C LYS A 257 -6.36 16.44 -18.42
N HIS A 258 -5.09 16.06 -18.36
CA HIS A 258 -4.59 14.92 -17.59
C HIS A 258 -3.61 15.39 -16.51
N ILE A 259 -3.42 14.57 -15.49
CA ILE A 259 -2.34 14.71 -14.53
C ILE A 259 -1.06 14.34 -15.29
N GLY A 260 -0.27 15.35 -15.65
CA GLY A 260 1.00 15.17 -16.35
C GLY A 260 2.05 14.47 -15.51
N LYS A 261 3.34 14.65 -15.83
CA LYS A 261 4.41 14.25 -14.91
C LYS A 261 4.27 15.06 -13.62
N SER A 262 3.69 14.43 -12.60
CA SER A 262 3.44 15.01 -11.28
C SER A 262 4.77 15.34 -10.59
N PRO A 263 4.91 16.49 -9.90
CA PRO A 263 6.02 16.74 -8.98
C PRO A 263 5.98 15.83 -7.74
N GLY A 264 5.00 14.93 -7.67
CA GLY A 264 4.67 14.18 -6.48
C GLY A 264 3.71 14.93 -5.56
N TRP A 265 2.99 15.92 -6.09
CA TRP A 265 1.88 16.61 -5.44
C TRP A 265 0.93 17.23 -6.49
N LEU A 266 -0.32 17.47 -6.10
CA LEU A 266 -1.38 18.03 -6.92
C LEU A 266 -1.65 19.50 -6.55
N GLY A 267 -1.66 20.36 -7.57
CA GLY A 267 -2.02 21.78 -7.44
C GLY A 267 -3.53 22.02 -7.40
N GLU A 268 -3.91 23.30 -7.30
CA GLU A 268 -5.30 23.75 -7.15
C GLU A 268 -6.23 23.23 -8.26
N GLU A 269 -5.70 23.01 -9.47
CA GLU A 269 -6.48 22.44 -10.58
C GLU A 269 -7.11 21.08 -10.26
N TRP A 270 -6.40 20.24 -9.50
CA TRP A 270 -6.81 18.88 -9.18
C TRP A 270 -7.24 18.72 -7.73
N ALA A 271 -6.58 19.44 -6.81
CA ALA A 271 -6.83 19.33 -5.37
C ALA A 271 -7.75 20.44 -4.81
N GLY A 272 -8.07 21.48 -5.60
CA GLY A 272 -8.86 22.61 -5.15
C GLY A 272 -8.22 23.35 -3.97
N ASP A 273 -9.04 23.66 -2.96
CA ASP A 273 -8.65 24.29 -1.70
C ASP A 273 -7.72 23.42 -0.82
N ARG A 274 -7.53 22.14 -1.18
CA ARG A 274 -6.63 21.22 -0.48
C ARG A 274 -5.21 21.24 -1.04
N ALA A 275 -4.95 22.03 -2.09
CA ALA A 275 -3.62 22.15 -2.66
C ALA A 275 -2.63 22.87 -1.72
N PRO A 276 -1.32 22.52 -1.76
CA PRO A 276 -0.76 21.36 -2.44
C PRO A 276 -1.11 20.05 -1.71
N LEU A 277 -1.62 19.06 -2.45
CA LEU A 277 -1.94 17.73 -1.90
C LEU A 277 -0.89 16.72 -2.35
N LEU A 278 -0.15 16.12 -1.41
CA LEU A 278 0.94 15.20 -1.76
C LEU A 278 0.41 13.95 -2.46
N GLU A 279 1.20 13.38 -3.37
CA GLU A 279 0.93 12.07 -3.96
C GLU A 279 1.47 10.96 -3.05
N PHE A 280 0.70 9.90 -2.83
CA PHE A 280 1.10 8.80 -1.96
C PHE A 280 2.36 8.08 -2.49
N GLY A 281 3.36 7.92 -1.63
CA GLY A 281 4.65 7.34 -2.02
C GLY A 281 5.59 8.33 -2.72
N SER A 282 5.22 9.62 -2.82
CA SER A 282 6.09 10.69 -3.28
C SER A 282 7.13 11.10 -2.24
N LEU A 283 8.29 11.57 -2.71
CA LEU A 283 9.31 12.20 -1.88
C LEU A 283 9.11 13.72 -1.74
N ALA A 284 8.06 14.30 -2.33
CA ALA A 284 7.75 15.71 -2.18
C ALA A 284 7.37 16.06 -0.73
N HIS A 285 7.85 17.21 -0.26
CA HIS A 285 7.68 17.66 1.12
C HIS A 285 7.85 19.17 1.25
N ARG A 286 7.36 19.75 2.35
CA ARG A 286 7.65 21.15 2.70
C ARG A 286 9.03 21.29 3.36
N PRO A 287 9.68 22.47 3.31
CA PRO A 287 10.96 22.69 3.95
C PRO A 287 10.97 22.27 5.43
N GLY A 288 11.93 21.43 5.81
CA GLY A 288 12.09 20.92 7.17
C GLY A 288 11.12 19.80 7.57
N GLU A 289 10.18 19.41 6.71
CA GLU A 289 9.28 18.28 6.95
C GLU A 289 9.78 17.01 6.25
N PRO A 290 9.55 15.81 6.82
CA PRO A 290 9.83 14.57 6.11
C PRO A 290 8.82 14.32 4.97
N PRO A 291 9.20 13.55 3.93
CA PRO A 291 8.27 13.13 2.88
C PRO A 291 7.15 12.23 3.40
N GLY A 292 6.06 12.18 2.63
CA GLY A 292 4.88 11.35 2.87
C GLY A 292 4.01 11.80 4.05
N ALA A 293 2.99 11.00 4.34
CA ALA A 293 2.01 11.29 5.39
C ALA A 293 2.32 10.57 6.72
N SER A 294 3.11 9.51 6.69
CA SER A 294 3.38 8.66 7.86
C SER A 294 4.35 9.30 8.86
N PRO A 295 4.19 9.01 10.17
CA PRO A 295 5.21 9.31 11.18
C PRO A 295 6.56 8.67 10.84
N THR A 296 7.66 9.34 11.19
CA THR A 296 9.04 8.84 10.99
C THR A 296 9.38 7.67 11.91
N GLU A 297 8.71 7.59 13.05
CA GLU A 297 8.89 6.56 14.06
C GLU A 297 8.17 5.26 13.67
N THR A 298 8.68 4.14 14.18
CA THR A 298 8.06 2.82 14.00
C THR A 298 7.03 2.49 15.07
N ILE A 299 6.94 3.31 16.12
CA ILE A 299 5.94 3.19 17.19
C ILE A 299 5.34 4.57 17.43
N TYR A 300 4.03 4.71 17.29
CA TYR A 300 3.33 5.99 17.41
C TYR A 300 1.86 5.80 17.83
N TRP A 301 1.23 6.86 18.33
CA TRP A 301 -0.20 6.86 18.63
C TRP A 301 -1.01 7.30 17.40
N LEU A 302 -2.06 6.55 17.08
CA LEU A 302 -3.12 6.98 16.16
C LEU A 302 -4.45 6.82 16.87
N GLU A 303 -5.14 7.93 17.14
CA GLU A 303 -6.44 7.90 17.80
C GLU A 303 -6.40 6.99 19.05
N GLU A 304 -5.49 7.27 20.01
CA GLU A 304 -5.31 6.51 21.28
C GLU A 304 -5.02 5.01 21.13
N VAL A 305 -4.83 4.52 19.91
CA VAL A 305 -4.33 3.17 19.63
C VAL A 305 -2.85 3.29 19.32
N LEU A 306 -2.05 2.49 20.01
CA LEU A 306 -0.62 2.38 19.77
C LEU A 306 -0.40 1.56 18.51
N VAL A 307 0.27 2.12 17.50
CA VAL A 307 0.68 1.40 16.30
C VAL A 307 2.16 1.10 16.40
N SER A 308 2.55 -0.15 16.19
CA SER A 308 3.94 -0.62 16.21
C SER A 308 4.26 -1.39 14.93
N LEU A 309 5.25 -0.95 14.18
CA LEU A 309 5.74 -1.59 12.97
C LEU A 309 6.90 -2.52 13.29
N THR A 310 6.88 -3.73 12.73
CA THR A 310 7.90 -4.77 12.95
C THR A 310 8.06 -5.68 11.74
N LEU A 311 9.22 -6.33 11.60
CA LEU A 311 9.42 -7.39 10.60
C LEU A 311 8.65 -8.66 10.98
N VAL A 312 8.66 -9.01 12.27
CA VAL A 312 8.05 -10.23 12.80
C VAL A 312 7.10 -9.86 13.94
N THR A 313 5.85 -10.32 13.84
CA THR A 313 4.81 -10.09 14.86
C THR A 313 4.84 -11.21 15.90
N ASP A 314 5.67 -11.03 16.92
CA ASP A 314 5.97 -12.03 17.95
C ASP A 314 5.97 -11.45 19.37
N GLY A 315 6.37 -12.27 20.36
CA GLY A 315 6.34 -11.90 21.77
C GLY A 315 7.26 -10.75 22.14
N GLU A 316 8.40 -10.62 21.45
CA GLU A 316 9.32 -9.49 21.63
C GLU A 316 8.71 -8.19 21.11
N ALA A 317 8.09 -8.23 19.92
CA ALA A 317 7.39 -7.07 19.38
C ALA A 317 6.23 -6.61 20.29
N ILE A 318 5.47 -7.56 20.85
CA ILE A 318 4.41 -7.28 21.83
C ILE A 318 4.99 -6.64 23.09
N THR A 319 6.02 -7.25 23.68
CA THR A 319 6.66 -6.76 24.90
C THR A 319 7.20 -5.34 24.72
N LYS A 320 7.85 -5.07 23.59
CA LYS A 320 8.38 -3.74 23.24
C LYS A 320 7.25 -2.70 23.16
N ALA A 321 6.15 -3.03 22.48
CA ALA A 321 5.04 -2.10 22.32
C ALA A 321 4.31 -1.82 23.66
N VAL A 322 4.09 -2.85 24.48
CA VAL A 322 3.50 -2.68 25.82
C VAL A 322 4.38 -1.78 26.67
N ARG A 323 5.68 -2.07 26.74
CA ARG A 323 6.65 -1.27 27.50
C ARG A 323 6.65 0.21 27.07
N TRP A 324 6.71 0.46 25.77
CA TRP A 324 6.72 1.83 25.25
C TRP A 324 5.44 2.60 25.62
N GLY A 325 4.28 1.93 25.58
CA GLY A 325 3.02 2.55 25.98
C GLY A 325 2.92 2.84 27.48
N THR A 326 3.41 1.92 28.33
CA THR A 326 3.39 2.09 29.79
C THR A 326 4.42 3.11 30.28
N GLU A 327 5.59 3.19 29.65
CA GLU A 327 6.61 4.23 29.92
C GLU A 327 6.08 5.64 29.67
N GLN A 328 5.02 5.80 28.86
CA GLN A 328 4.32 7.08 28.66
C GLN A 328 3.20 7.34 29.68
N GLY A 329 3.11 6.54 30.73
CA GLY A 329 2.12 6.70 31.79
C GLY A 329 0.70 6.27 31.41
N ARG A 330 0.52 5.50 30.33
CA ARG A 330 -0.80 4.96 29.97
C ARG A 330 -1.05 3.64 30.68
N THR A 331 -2.14 3.56 31.45
CA THR A 331 -2.55 2.36 32.18
C THR A 331 -3.52 1.48 31.38
N HIS A 332 -4.29 2.07 30.46
CA HIS A 332 -5.29 1.38 29.66
C HIS A 332 -5.20 1.83 28.20
N PHE A 333 -4.82 0.93 27.30
CA PHE A 333 -4.71 1.26 25.88
C PHE A 333 -4.76 0.04 24.97
N GLN A 334 -4.97 0.31 23.69
CA GLN A 334 -5.01 -0.69 22.63
C GLN A 334 -3.76 -0.60 21.77
N ILE A 335 -3.29 -1.74 21.27
CA ILE A 335 -2.09 -1.85 20.43
C ILE A 335 -2.43 -2.61 19.15
N VAL A 336 -1.94 -2.09 18.02
CA VAL A 336 -1.88 -2.74 16.72
C VAL A 336 -0.41 -2.93 16.36
N ILE A 337 0.02 -4.19 16.21
CA ILE A 337 1.39 -4.54 15.83
C ILE A 337 1.35 -5.08 14.41
N LEU A 338 2.02 -4.41 13.48
CA LEU A 338 1.95 -4.68 12.05
C LEU A 338 3.31 -5.11 11.50
N SER A 339 3.32 -6.20 10.75
CA SER A 339 4.28 -6.40 9.68
C SER A 339 3.61 -6.17 8.33
N LEU A 340 4.39 -6.17 7.24
CA LEU A 340 3.84 -6.01 5.89
C LEU A 340 2.78 -7.07 5.52
N PHE A 341 2.83 -8.25 6.16
CA PHE A 341 1.95 -9.38 5.84
C PHE A 341 0.98 -9.76 6.96
N ASN A 342 1.26 -9.37 8.20
CA ASN A 342 0.51 -9.85 9.36
C ASN A 342 0.23 -8.74 10.38
N VAL A 343 -0.79 -8.96 11.20
CA VAL A 343 -1.18 -8.09 12.31
C VAL A 343 -1.38 -8.91 13.59
N VAL A 344 -1.06 -8.30 14.72
CA VAL A 344 -1.43 -8.73 16.07
C VAL A 344 -2.12 -7.57 16.78
N PHE A 345 -3.18 -7.88 17.51
CA PHE A 345 -3.92 -6.93 18.32
C PHE A 345 -3.65 -7.21 19.79
N ALA A 346 -3.45 -6.18 20.59
CA ALA A 346 -3.36 -6.30 22.04
C ALA A 346 -4.18 -5.23 22.76
N GLU A 347 -4.70 -5.56 23.93
CA GLU A 347 -5.26 -4.61 24.88
C GLU A 347 -4.47 -4.72 26.18
N VAL A 348 -4.01 -3.58 26.69
CA VAL A 348 -3.25 -3.48 27.93
C VAL A 348 -4.16 -2.89 29.00
N SER A 349 -4.15 -3.50 30.17
CA SER A 349 -4.78 -2.99 31.38
C SER A 349 -3.80 -3.13 32.55
N SER A 350 -3.58 -2.03 33.25
CA SER A 350 -2.76 -1.96 34.45
C SER A 350 -3.57 -1.27 35.55
N ASP A 351 -3.67 -1.92 36.71
CA ASP A 351 -4.10 -1.24 37.93
C ASP A 351 -2.86 -0.55 38.54
N ASP A 352 -3.06 0.52 39.33
CA ASP A 352 -1.99 1.45 39.76
C ASP A 352 -0.81 0.80 40.53
N GLU A 353 -0.94 -0.46 40.96
CA GLU A 353 0.09 -1.22 41.70
C GLU A 353 0.45 -2.60 41.10
N MET A 354 -0.18 -3.02 39.99
CA MET A 354 0.05 -4.34 39.37
C MET A 354 0.81 -4.25 38.06
N GLU A 355 1.56 -5.32 37.73
CA GLU A 355 2.16 -5.46 36.40
C GLU A 355 1.08 -5.42 35.31
N PRO A 356 1.39 -4.86 34.12
CA PRO A 356 0.44 -4.79 33.02
C PRO A 356 -0.06 -6.18 32.61
N PHE A 357 -1.38 -6.34 32.54
CA PHE A 357 -2.02 -7.53 31.98
C PHE A 357 -2.38 -7.31 30.51
N VAL A 358 -2.05 -8.29 29.66
CA VAL A 358 -2.20 -8.16 28.20
C VAL A 358 -3.20 -9.17 27.63
N LYS A 359 -4.25 -8.68 26.97
CA LYS A 359 -5.10 -9.52 26.10
C LYS A 359 -4.57 -9.45 24.68
N VAL A 360 -4.10 -10.56 24.12
CA VAL A 360 -3.40 -10.55 22.82
C VAL A 360 -4.03 -11.52 21.83
N SER A 361 -4.09 -11.14 20.56
CA SER A 361 -4.51 -12.03 19.49
C SER A 361 -3.39 -12.96 19.03
N GLY A 362 -3.75 -14.07 18.37
CA GLY A 362 -2.79 -14.73 17.48
C GLY A 362 -2.37 -13.82 16.32
N THR A 363 -1.31 -14.20 15.62
CA THR A 363 -0.89 -13.56 14.36
C THR A 363 -1.92 -13.82 13.27
N ILE A 364 -2.41 -12.77 12.63
CA ILE A 364 -3.43 -12.84 11.58
C ILE A 364 -2.90 -12.22 10.30
N ARG A 365 -3.21 -12.83 9.17
CA ARG A 365 -2.78 -12.36 7.86
C ARG A 365 -3.60 -11.15 7.43
N LEU A 366 -2.91 -10.11 6.95
CA LEU A 366 -3.56 -8.93 6.39
C LEU A 366 -4.21 -9.25 5.04
N SER A 367 -3.55 -10.06 4.21
CA SER A 367 -4.04 -10.46 2.88
C SER A 367 -3.64 -11.90 2.54
N PRO A 368 -4.04 -12.43 1.37
CA PRO A 368 -3.54 -13.70 0.86
C PRO A 368 -2.04 -13.72 0.55
N LEU A 369 -1.36 -12.56 0.47
CA LEU A 369 0.07 -12.46 0.17
C LEU A 369 0.94 -13.00 1.32
N ARG A 370 2.13 -13.50 0.97
CA ARG A 370 3.09 -14.05 1.94
C ARG A 370 4.49 -13.52 1.65
N ALA A 371 5.28 -13.39 2.72
CA ALA A 371 6.70 -13.06 2.67
C ALA A 371 7.49 -13.96 1.70
N GLU A 372 7.19 -15.26 1.69
CA GLU A 372 7.81 -16.25 0.82
C GLU A 372 7.50 -16.07 -0.68
N TYR A 373 6.47 -15.30 -1.02
CA TYR A 373 6.11 -15.04 -2.42
C TYR A 373 6.98 -13.98 -3.07
N CYS A 374 7.77 -13.27 -2.27
CA CYS A 374 8.54 -12.13 -2.73
C CYS A 374 9.78 -12.55 -3.53
N VAL A 375 9.99 -11.87 -4.65
CA VAL A 375 11.06 -12.22 -5.60
C VAL A 375 12.42 -11.65 -5.21
N SER A 376 12.49 -10.68 -4.29
CA SER A 376 13.74 -10.18 -3.71
C SER A 376 14.48 -11.17 -2.80
N THR A 377 13.85 -12.32 -2.49
CA THR A 377 14.51 -13.42 -1.79
C THR A 377 15.55 -14.11 -2.66
N HIS A 378 16.53 -14.77 -2.04
CA HIS A 378 17.59 -15.49 -2.75
C HIS A 378 17.02 -16.46 -3.83
N PRO A 379 17.59 -16.52 -5.05
CA PRO A 379 17.12 -17.40 -6.14
C PRO A 379 16.94 -18.88 -5.76
N ARG A 380 17.76 -19.43 -4.87
CA ARG A 380 17.56 -20.76 -4.23
C ARG A 380 16.14 -21.04 -3.72
N ASN A 381 15.43 -20.00 -3.25
CA ASN A 381 14.06 -20.14 -2.73
C ASN A 381 13.03 -20.29 -3.87
N ARG A 382 13.47 -20.16 -5.13
CA ARG A 382 12.72 -20.38 -6.36
C ARG A 382 13.48 -21.42 -7.20
N PRO A 383 13.28 -22.72 -6.91
CA PRO A 383 13.97 -23.79 -7.61
C PRO A 383 13.73 -23.73 -9.12
N GLU A 384 14.76 -24.11 -9.89
CA GLU A 384 14.67 -24.28 -11.34
C GLU A 384 13.61 -25.33 -11.72
N LEU A 385 12.86 -25.04 -12.79
CA LEU A 385 11.89 -25.97 -13.37
C LEU A 385 12.63 -27.07 -14.15
N LYS A 386 12.63 -28.30 -13.61
CA LYS A 386 13.24 -29.46 -14.28
C LYS A 386 12.24 -30.26 -15.13
N PRO A 387 12.69 -31.02 -16.14
CA PRO A 387 11.82 -31.93 -16.89
C PRO A 387 10.97 -32.83 -15.98
N GLY A 388 9.67 -32.89 -16.23
CA GLY A 388 8.71 -33.64 -15.42
C GLY A 388 8.11 -32.88 -14.23
N MET A 389 8.64 -31.70 -13.88
CA MET A 389 8.01 -30.81 -12.90
C MET A 389 6.85 -30.02 -13.52
N LYS A 390 5.86 -29.67 -12.70
CA LYS A 390 4.76 -28.77 -13.08
C LYS A 390 4.98 -27.39 -12.48
N PHE A 391 4.56 -26.37 -13.20
CA PHE A 391 4.46 -25.02 -12.66
C PHE A 391 3.58 -25.01 -11.41
N LYS A 392 4.03 -24.29 -10.40
CA LYS A 392 3.30 -23.97 -9.18
C LYS A 392 2.81 -22.54 -9.27
N HIS A 393 1.62 -22.32 -8.74
CA HIS A 393 1.08 -20.99 -8.56
C HIS A 393 1.11 -20.63 -7.08
N HIS A 394 1.49 -19.40 -6.77
CA HIS A 394 1.23 -18.83 -5.45
C HIS A 394 -0.27 -18.57 -5.34
N HIS A 395 -0.96 -19.41 -4.57
CA HIS A 395 -2.42 -19.36 -4.45
C HIS A 395 -2.91 -17.97 -4.02
N GLY A 396 -2.21 -17.32 -3.09
CA GLY A 396 -2.54 -15.97 -2.65
C GLY A 396 -2.43 -14.91 -3.76
N GLU A 397 -1.44 -15.02 -4.64
CA GLU A 397 -1.29 -14.12 -5.79
C GLU A 397 -2.45 -14.31 -6.78
N ARG A 398 -2.87 -15.56 -7.03
CA ARG A 398 -4.04 -15.85 -7.86
C ARG A 398 -5.33 -15.28 -7.26
N ILE A 399 -5.51 -15.37 -5.94
CA ILE A 399 -6.66 -14.75 -5.26
C ILE A 399 -6.63 -13.22 -5.48
N MET A 400 -5.47 -12.58 -5.31
CA MET A 400 -5.31 -11.13 -5.51
C MET A 400 -5.44 -10.68 -6.97
N ASN A 401 -5.40 -11.61 -7.93
CA ASN A 401 -5.68 -11.38 -9.35
C ASN A 401 -7.13 -11.73 -9.74
N SER A 402 -7.95 -12.13 -8.78
CA SER A 402 -9.36 -12.47 -8.97
C SER A 402 -10.25 -11.46 -8.25
N ASN A 403 -11.57 -11.58 -8.43
CA ASN A 403 -12.57 -10.80 -7.70
C ASN A 403 -12.68 -11.26 -6.23
N CYS A 404 -11.66 -10.95 -5.43
CA CYS A 404 -11.54 -11.33 -4.02
C CYS A 404 -12.17 -10.33 -3.04
N THR A 405 -12.75 -9.24 -3.54
CA THR A 405 -13.38 -8.17 -2.75
C THR A 405 -14.88 -8.01 -3.02
N GLY A 406 -15.42 -8.74 -4.00
CA GLY A 406 -16.80 -8.62 -4.48
C GLY A 406 -17.90 -8.98 -3.47
N THR A 407 -17.57 -9.64 -2.36
CA THR A 407 -18.53 -9.97 -1.29
C THR A 407 -17.94 -9.77 0.10
N ILE A 408 -18.80 -9.60 1.11
CA ILE A 408 -18.36 -9.47 2.50
C ILE A 408 -17.65 -10.75 2.95
N ARG A 409 -18.21 -11.91 2.58
CA ARG A 409 -17.63 -13.20 2.93
C ARG A 409 -16.22 -13.36 2.36
N ARG A 410 -15.98 -12.92 1.12
CA ARG A 410 -14.63 -12.90 0.52
C ARG A 410 -13.70 -11.94 1.29
N LEU A 411 -14.15 -10.74 1.66
CA LEU A 411 -13.36 -9.83 2.49
C LEU A 411 -12.99 -10.46 3.86
N GLN A 412 -13.94 -11.09 4.54
CA GLN A 412 -13.72 -11.69 5.86
C GLN A 412 -12.79 -12.91 5.82
N THR A 413 -12.84 -13.70 4.74
CA THR A 413 -12.07 -14.94 4.60
C THR A 413 -10.68 -14.70 4.00
N GLN A 414 -10.57 -13.82 3.00
CA GLN A 414 -9.32 -13.54 2.29
C GLN A 414 -8.49 -12.45 2.97
N PHE A 415 -9.14 -11.51 3.66
CA PHE A 415 -8.50 -10.37 4.36
C PHE A 415 -8.89 -10.30 5.84
N PRO A 416 -8.77 -11.38 6.63
CA PRO A 416 -9.24 -11.43 8.01
C PRO A 416 -8.53 -10.41 8.91
N GLY A 417 -7.26 -10.09 8.63
CA GLY A 417 -6.51 -9.08 9.36
C GLY A 417 -7.05 -7.67 9.14
N LEU A 418 -7.41 -7.31 7.90
CA LEU A 418 -8.03 -6.01 7.59
C LEU A 418 -9.42 -5.90 8.20
N ALA A 419 -10.21 -6.98 8.14
CA ALA A 419 -11.52 -7.05 8.77
C ALA A 419 -11.45 -6.87 10.31
N ALA A 420 -10.48 -7.52 10.94
CA ALA A 420 -10.20 -7.34 12.36
C ALA A 420 -9.71 -5.93 12.68
N LEU A 421 -8.88 -5.33 11.82
CA LEU A 421 -8.35 -3.97 11.99
C LEU A 421 -9.47 -2.94 12.04
N VAL A 422 -10.43 -2.99 11.11
CA VAL A 422 -11.61 -2.10 11.10
C VAL A 422 -12.43 -2.26 12.38
N ASN A 423 -12.69 -3.50 12.81
CA ASN A 423 -13.44 -3.75 14.04
C ASN A 423 -12.70 -3.31 15.30
N PHE A 424 -11.36 -3.43 15.30
CA PHE A 424 -10.53 -3.07 16.43
C PHE A 424 -10.51 -1.55 16.66
N PHE A 425 -10.34 -0.78 15.58
CA PHE A 425 -10.43 0.68 15.66
C PHE A 425 -11.86 1.16 15.94
N ASP A 426 -12.89 0.51 15.40
CA ASP A 426 -14.27 0.85 15.75
C ASP A 426 -14.54 0.64 17.24
N ALA A 427 -14.03 -0.46 17.82
CA ALA A 427 -14.12 -0.69 19.26
C ALA A 427 -13.38 0.38 20.07
N ALA A 428 -12.19 0.79 19.63
CA ALA A 428 -11.43 1.88 20.25
C ALA A 428 -12.18 3.21 20.22
N ALA A 429 -12.72 3.57 19.06
CA ALA A 429 -13.48 4.80 18.88
C ALA A 429 -14.79 4.80 19.69
N ASN A 430 -15.47 3.66 19.81
CA ASN A 430 -16.66 3.52 20.66
C ASN A 430 -16.32 3.70 22.15
N ARG A 431 -15.18 3.17 22.63
CA ARG A 431 -14.71 3.36 24.01
C ARG A 431 -14.38 4.83 24.29
N ARG A 432 -13.71 5.52 23.36
CA ARG A 432 -13.46 6.96 23.50
C ARG A 432 -14.76 7.76 23.54
N ALA A 433 -15.70 7.48 22.64
CA ALA A 433 -16.98 8.18 22.65
C ALA A 433 -17.73 7.97 23.97
N ALA A 434 -17.65 6.77 24.55
CA ALA A 434 -18.26 6.43 25.84
C ALA A 434 -17.61 7.15 27.03
N SER A 435 -16.29 7.37 27.00
CA SER A 435 -15.60 8.08 28.10
C SER A 435 -15.89 9.58 28.12
N ARG A 436 -16.33 10.16 27.01
CA ARG A 436 -16.64 11.60 26.92
C ARG A 436 -18.06 11.95 27.39
N SER A 437 -19.08 11.27 26.86
CA SER A 437 -20.47 11.55 27.21
C SER A 437 -21.42 10.46 26.70
N THR A 438 -22.54 10.28 27.40
CA THR A 438 -23.68 9.47 26.91
C THR A 438 -24.57 10.23 25.93
N GLY A 439 -24.36 11.54 25.74
CA GLY A 439 -25.24 12.41 24.96
C GLY A 439 -26.41 12.97 25.80
N VAL A 440 -26.88 14.16 25.44
CA VAL A 440 -27.95 14.89 26.16
C VAL A 440 -29.26 14.92 25.37
N LEU A 441 -29.19 14.97 24.04
CA LEU A 441 -30.37 15.05 23.17
C LEU A 441 -30.85 13.65 22.73
N PRO A 442 -32.14 13.50 22.37
CA PRO A 442 -32.64 12.30 21.73
C PRO A 442 -31.96 12.02 20.37
N PRO A 443 -31.81 10.74 19.96
CA PRO A 443 -31.20 10.36 18.68
C PRO A 443 -31.79 11.09 17.46
N GLU A 444 -33.11 11.31 17.45
CA GLU A 444 -33.84 11.94 16.35
C GLU A 444 -33.41 13.40 16.14
N ILE A 445 -33.06 14.10 17.22
CA ILE A 445 -32.56 15.48 17.15
C ILE A 445 -31.13 15.48 16.63
N TYR A 446 -30.29 14.53 17.05
CA TYR A 446 -28.94 14.40 16.50
C TYR A 446 -28.97 14.09 15.01
N ASP A 447 -29.83 13.19 14.56
CA ASP A 447 -29.97 12.88 13.13
C ASP A 447 -30.31 14.12 12.32
N ARG A 448 -31.26 14.92 12.82
CA ARG A 448 -31.65 16.16 12.16
C ARG A 448 -30.53 17.18 12.17
N ILE A 449 -29.75 17.30 13.25
CA ILE A 449 -28.56 18.16 13.29
C ILE A 449 -27.56 17.71 12.24
N LEU A 450 -27.26 16.41 12.19
CA LEU A 450 -26.26 15.85 11.29
C LEU A 450 -26.61 16.11 9.82
N ASP A 451 -27.88 16.15 9.44
CA ASP A 451 -28.29 16.48 8.07
C ASP A 451 -27.84 17.89 7.60
N PHE A 452 -27.54 18.83 8.52
CA PHE A 452 -27.14 20.21 8.19
C PHE A 452 -25.66 20.53 8.41
N VAL A 453 -24.87 19.62 8.99
CA VAL A 453 -23.44 19.89 9.23
C VAL A 453 -22.60 19.58 7.99
N ASP A 454 -21.49 20.29 7.83
CA ASP A 454 -20.46 19.96 6.83
C ASP A 454 -19.72 18.65 7.20
N TYR A 455 -18.89 18.14 6.28
CA TYR A 455 -18.17 16.89 6.49
C TYR A 455 -17.17 16.92 7.65
N GLU A 456 -16.48 18.04 7.88
CA GLU A 456 -15.50 18.17 8.97
C GLU A 456 -16.20 18.16 10.32
N THR A 457 -17.30 18.89 10.42
CA THR A 457 -18.16 18.89 11.61
C THR A 457 -18.76 17.50 11.84
N TRP A 458 -19.21 16.80 10.79
CA TRP A 458 -19.69 15.41 10.90
C TRP A 458 -18.60 14.46 11.42
N LYS A 459 -17.36 14.59 10.93
CA LYS A 459 -16.21 13.81 11.43
C LYS A 459 -15.96 14.10 12.92
N ALA A 460 -16.00 15.36 13.34
CA ALA A 460 -15.85 15.73 14.74
C ALA A 460 -16.93 15.07 15.62
N CYS A 461 -18.18 15.04 15.14
CA CYS A 461 -19.30 14.39 15.83
C CYS A 461 -19.07 12.91 16.13
N LEU A 462 -18.30 12.16 15.31
CA LEU A 462 -17.98 10.74 15.57
C LEU A 462 -17.26 10.49 16.91
N THR A 463 -16.74 11.55 17.54
CA THR A 463 -15.97 11.48 18.78
C THR A 463 -16.69 12.08 19.99
N VAL A 464 -17.89 12.65 19.83
CA VAL A 464 -18.54 13.46 20.89
C VAL A 464 -19.24 12.61 21.96
N SER A 465 -20.07 11.65 21.54
CA SER A 465 -20.78 10.73 22.43
C SER A 465 -21.10 9.43 21.71
N THR A 466 -21.47 8.39 22.44
CA THR A 466 -21.88 7.11 21.83
C THR A 466 -23.14 7.25 20.98
N VAL A 467 -24.12 8.03 21.44
CA VAL A 467 -25.40 8.22 20.74
C VAL A 467 -25.20 8.95 19.41
N ILE A 468 -24.51 10.09 19.41
CA ILE A 468 -24.26 10.85 18.18
C ILE A 468 -23.36 10.08 17.20
N ARG A 469 -22.38 9.32 17.71
CA ARG A 469 -21.55 8.44 16.88
C ARG A 469 -22.39 7.38 16.18
N CYS A 470 -23.32 6.74 16.90
CA CYS A 470 -24.25 5.78 16.31
C CYS A 470 -25.08 6.40 15.17
N CYS A 471 -25.58 7.63 15.36
CA CYS A 471 -26.28 8.37 14.31
C CYS A 471 -25.38 8.63 13.09
N CYS A 472 -24.15 9.09 13.29
CA CYS A 472 -23.18 9.28 12.21
C CYS A 472 -22.90 7.98 11.44
N LEU A 473 -22.68 6.86 12.14
CA LEU A 473 -22.33 5.59 11.50
C LEU A 473 -23.48 4.95 10.72
N ARG A 474 -24.73 5.35 10.98
CA ARG A 474 -25.90 4.90 10.20
C ARG A 474 -25.98 5.57 8.83
N LYS A 475 -25.52 6.81 8.71
CA LYS A 475 -25.35 7.55 7.45
C LYS A 475 -23.87 7.84 7.23
N TYR A 476 -23.08 6.81 6.92
CA TYR A 476 -21.63 6.93 6.85
C TYR A 476 -21.21 7.85 5.69
N ARG A 477 -20.73 9.06 5.99
CA ARG A 477 -20.38 10.06 4.96
C ARG A 477 -19.03 9.77 4.32
N LEU A 478 -18.99 9.89 3.00
CA LEU A 478 -17.77 9.78 2.20
C LEU A 478 -17.15 11.16 1.95
N ASP A 479 -17.99 12.13 1.60
CA ASP A 479 -17.64 13.53 1.37
C ASP A 479 -18.82 14.44 1.75
N ASN A 480 -18.79 15.71 1.29
CA ASN A 480 -19.87 16.68 1.54
C ASN A 480 -21.18 16.35 0.80
N ARG A 481 -21.14 15.51 -0.24
CA ARG A 481 -22.29 15.19 -1.10
C ARG A 481 -22.86 13.82 -0.80
N MET A 482 -22.04 12.80 -0.59
CA MET A 482 -22.46 11.40 -0.58
C MET A 482 -22.34 10.74 0.80
N SER A 483 -23.37 10.00 1.17
CA SER A 483 -23.37 9.12 2.35
C SER A 483 -23.86 7.72 2.03
N ILE A 484 -23.30 6.71 2.71
CA ILE A 484 -23.74 5.33 2.63
C ILE A 484 -24.84 5.11 3.67
N VAL A 485 -26.03 4.74 3.20
CA VAL A 485 -27.22 4.56 4.05
C VAL A 485 -27.79 3.15 3.98
N GLY A 486 -27.26 2.30 3.10
CA GLY A 486 -27.68 0.90 3.00
C GLY A 486 -26.60 -0.01 2.39
N GLY A 487 -26.73 -1.30 2.69
CA GLY A 487 -25.80 -2.34 2.27
C GLY A 487 -24.92 -2.82 3.43
N PRO A 488 -23.82 -3.54 3.13
CA PRO A 488 -23.40 -3.98 1.80
C PRO A 488 -24.40 -4.96 1.14
N PHE A 489 -24.49 -4.91 -0.18
CA PHE A 489 -25.25 -5.84 -1.03
C PHE A 489 -24.31 -6.51 -2.05
N VAL A 490 -24.78 -7.57 -2.69
CA VAL A 490 -24.11 -8.21 -3.82
C VAL A 490 -24.97 -8.04 -5.07
N ARG A 491 -24.34 -7.65 -6.18
CA ARG A 491 -24.97 -7.56 -7.50
C ARG A 491 -24.11 -8.26 -8.54
N LEU A 492 -24.72 -8.79 -9.59
CA LEU A 492 -23.98 -9.42 -10.68
C LEU A 492 -23.74 -8.43 -11.80
N GLN A 493 -22.51 -8.37 -12.28
CA GLN A 493 -22.19 -7.68 -13.51
C GLN A 493 -22.88 -8.38 -14.70
N GLU A 494 -23.48 -7.60 -15.61
CA GLU A 494 -24.27 -8.16 -16.71
C GLU A 494 -23.48 -9.13 -17.62
N HIS A 495 -22.25 -8.76 -17.98
CA HIS A 495 -21.47 -9.50 -18.98
C HIS A 495 -20.70 -10.68 -18.41
N HIS A 496 -19.97 -10.48 -17.30
CA HIS A 496 -19.09 -11.51 -16.74
C HIS A 496 -19.74 -12.31 -15.60
N LYS A 497 -20.95 -11.92 -15.17
CA LYS A 497 -21.62 -12.48 -13.99
C LYS A 497 -20.75 -12.45 -12.74
N GLU A 498 -19.84 -11.47 -12.66
CA GLU A 498 -19.02 -11.28 -11.50
C GLU A 498 -19.83 -10.66 -10.36
N ARG A 499 -19.64 -11.17 -9.15
CA ARG A 499 -20.25 -10.63 -7.93
C ARG A 499 -19.55 -9.35 -7.51
N LEU A 500 -20.26 -8.24 -7.48
CA LEU A 500 -19.71 -6.93 -7.16
C LEU A 500 -20.34 -6.37 -5.90
N MET A 501 -19.48 -5.81 -5.05
CA MET A 501 -19.88 -5.13 -3.83
C MET A 501 -20.74 -3.92 -4.20
N SER A 502 -21.87 -3.77 -3.53
CA SER A 502 -22.85 -2.73 -3.85
C SER A 502 -23.38 -2.06 -2.58
N PHE A 503 -23.79 -0.81 -2.71
CA PHE A 503 -24.29 0.01 -1.61
C PHE A 503 -25.45 0.89 -2.08
N ASN A 504 -26.24 1.38 -1.13
CA ASN A 504 -27.16 2.47 -1.40
C ASN A 504 -26.52 3.76 -0.87
N PHE A 505 -26.29 4.71 -1.77
CA PHE A 505 -25.85 6.05 -1.43
C PHE A 505 -27.02 7.01 -1.36
N GLU A 506 -26.91 8.02 -0.52
CA GLU A 506 -27.81 9.17 -0.46
C GLU A 506 -26.99 10.41 -0.80
N ASP A 507 -27.44 11.16 -1.81
CA ASP A 507 -26.96 12.53 -2.04
C ASP A 507 -27.59 13.43 -0.97
N ILE A 508 -26.77 13.95 -0.06
CA ILE A 508 -27.17 14.66 1.15
C ILE A 508 -27.96 15.94 0.82
N HIS A 509 -27.64 16.60 -0.30
CA HIS A 509 -28.28 17.86 -0.68
C HIS A 509 -29.67 17.65 -1.28
N THR A 510 -29.84 16.56 -2.03
CA THR A 510 -31.09 16.27 -2.75
C THR A 510 -31.98 15.24 -2.04
N GLY A 511 -31.43 14.48 -1.08
CA GLY A 511 -32.06 13.30 -0.50
C GLY A 511 -32.24 12.14 -1.48
N LYS A 512 -31.66 12.23 -2.69
CA LYS A 512 -31.83 11.21 -3.73
C LYS A 512 -31.03 9.96 -3.35
N MET A 513 -31.75 8.85 -3.29
CA MET A 513 -31.18 7.52 -3.12
C MET A 513 -30.66 6.97 -4.44
N LEU A 514 -29.39 6.54 -4.44
CA LEU A 514 -28.69 5.95 -5.58
C LEU A 514 -28.29 4.51 -5.22
N LYS A 515 -28.74 3.55 -6.03
CA LYS A 515 -28.30 2.14 -5.91
C LYS A 515 -27.02 2.01 -6.72
N MET A 516 -25.93 1.70 -6.05
CA MET A 516 -24.59 1.77 -6.64
C MET A 516 -23.91 0.41 -6.57
N MET A 517 -23.22 0.02 -7.64
CA MET A 517 -22.39 -1.18 -7.70
C MET A 517 -20.95 -0.81 -8.03
N HIS A 518 -20.00 -1.52 -7.43
CA HIS A 518 -18.59 -1.27 -7.66
C HIS A 518 -18.26 -1.42 -9.15
N TYR A 519 -17.56 -0.43 -9.71
CA TYR A 519 -17.14 -0.41 -11.09
C TYR A 519 -15.62 -0.63 -11.16
N PRO A 520 -15.15 -1.83 -11.56
CA PRO A 520 -13.73 -2.17 -11.51
C PRO A 520 -12.90 -1.58 -12.67
N HIS A 521 -13.51 -0.84 -13.61
CA HIS A 521 -12.76 -0.31 -14.75
C HIS A 521 -12.24 1.10 -14.45
N ASP A 522 -10.96 1.32 -14.75
CA ASP A 522 -10.27 2.59 -14.53
C ASP A 522 -10.06 3.41 -15.82
N PHE A 523 -10.77 3.08 -16.90
CA PHE A 523 -10.60 3.82 -18.16
C PHE A 523 -11.30 5.19 -18.13
N SER A 524 -12.39 5.31 -17.37
CA SER A 524 -13.15 6.54 -17.14
C SER A 524 -13.13 6.93 -15.66
N THR A 525 -13.66 8.10 -15.37
CA THR A 525 -13.95 8.53 -14.00
C THR A 525 -15.46 8.70 -13.88
N GLU A 526 -16.10 7.91 -13.02
CA GLU A 526 -17.53 8.00 -12.73
C GLU A 526 -17.86 9.14 -11.76
N GLU A 527 -19.14 9.51 -11.60
CA GLU A 527 -19.52 10.53 -10.60
C GLU A 527 -19.16 10.13 -9.16
N CYS A 528 -19.19 8.83 -8.88
CA CYS A 528 -18.90 8.24 -7.58
C CYS A 528 -17.53 7.55 -7.62
N ASN A 529 -16.47 8.35 -7.70
CA ASN A 529 -15.08 7.91 -7.65
C ASN A 529 -14.41 8.51 -6.40
N TRP A 530 -13.75 7.69 -5.59
CA TRP A 530 -13.11 8.15 -4.37
C TRP A 530 -11.72 7.57 -4.22
N MET A 531 -10.77 8.45 -3.91
CA MET A 531 -9.41 8.11 -3.55
C MET A 531 -9.16 8.47 -2.08
N PRO A 532 -8.58 7.57 -1.27
CA PRO A 532 -8.23 7.89 0.11
C PRO A 532 -7.24 9.04 0.20
N VAL A 533 -7.50 9.98 1.12
CA VAL A 533 -6.56 10.99 1.59
C VAL A 533 -6.18 10.63 3.02
N ILE A 534 -4.91 10.34 3.24
CA ILE A 534 -4.37 9.93 4.54
C ILE A 534 -3.54 11.07 5.16
N GLY A 535 -3.33 11.01 6.47
CA GLY A 535 -2.57 12.01 7.22
C GLY A 535 -3.43 13.15 7.78
N SER A 536 -2.89 13.83 8.79
CA SER A 536 -3.49 15.00 9.44
C SER A 536 -2.89 16.30 8.88
N ASP A 537 -1.65 16.58 9.26
CA ASP A 537 -0.94 17.81 8.90
C ASP A 537 -0.32 17.67 7.51
N ARG A 538 0.38 16.54 7.28
CA ARG A 538 0.92 16.12 5.99
C ARG A 538 -0.06 15.18 5.32
N LYS A 539 -0.85 15.70 4.38
CA LYS A 539 -1.89 14.93 3.67
C LYS A 539 -1.37 14.37 2.37
N ALA A 540 -1.60 13.08 2.13
CA ALA A 540 -1.27 12.41 0.89
C ALA A 540 -2.50 11.74 0.26
N LEU A 541 -2.69 11.94 -1.03
CA LEU A 541 -3.70 11.30 -1.86
C LEU A 541 -3.16 9.98 -2.40
N MET A 542 -3.88 8.90 -2.13
CA MET A 542 -3.64 7.58 -2.71
C MET A 542 -4.23 7.52 -4.12
N LEU A 543 -3.60 8.25 -5.05
CA LEU A 543 -4.10 8.48 -6.41
C LEU A 543 -4.33 7.17 -7.19
N ASP A 544 -3.50 6.15 -6.96
CA ASP A 544 -3.60 4.84 -7.60
C ASP A 544 -4.78 4.01 -7.04
N VAL A 545 -5.27 4.32 -5.83
CA VAL A 545 -6.38 3.58 -5.18
C VAL A 545 -7.70 4.28 -5.49
N ALA A 546 -8.13 4.19 -6.74
CA ALA A 546 -9.41 4.73 -7.20
C ALA A 546 -10.55 3.74 -6.93
N ILE A 547 -11.49 4.12 -6.06
CA ILE A 547 -12.66 3.34 -5.73
C ILE A 547 -13.88 3.93 -6.41
N GLN A 548 -14.35 3.26 -7.46
CA GLN A 548 -15.43 3.78 -8.31
C GLN A 548 -16.71 2.94 -8.21
N PHE A 549 -17.85 3.60 -8.35
CA PHE A 549 -19.16 2.98 -8.38
C PHE A 549 -20.02 3.55 -9.51
N GLU A 550 -20.81 2.69 -10.14
CA GLU A 550 -21.78 3.04 -11.17
C GLU A 550 -23.22 2.78 -10.71
N LEU A 551 -24.19 3.37 -11.40
CA LEU A 551 -25.62 3.17 -11.11
C LEU A 551 -26.04 1.73 -11.45
N ALA A 552 -26.69 1.09 -10.49
CA ALA A 552 -27.18 -0.29 -10.60
C ALA A 552 -28.72 -0.35 -10.71
N GLU A 553 -29.32 0.59 -11.45
CA GLU A 553 -30.77 0.60 -11.65
C GLU A 553 -31.22 -0.65 -12.42
N GLY A 554 -32.22 -1.36 -11.92
CA GLY A 554 -32.73 -2.60 -12.53
C GLY A 554 -31.90 -3.86 -12.26
N VAL A 555 -30.69 -3.75 -11.70
CA VAL A 555 -29.89 -4.92 -11.32
C VAL A 555 -30.43 -5.49 -10.00
N PRO A 556 -30.74 -6.81 -9.89
CA PRO A 556 -31.24 -7.41 -8.65
C PRO A 556 -30.13 -7.56 -7.58
N VAL A 557 -30.55 -7.70 -6.32
CA VAL A 557 -29.64 -8.05 -5.21
C VAL A 557 -29.57 -9.56 -5.14
N GLU A 558 -28.35 -10.09 -5.09
CA GLU A 558 -28.09 -11.51 -4.91
C GLU A 558 -27.73 -11.87 -3.47
N ASN A 559 -27.83 -13.16 -3.16
CA ASN A 559 -27.36 -13.69 -1.89
C ASN A 559 -25.82 -13.65 -1.81
N ASP A 560 -25.30 -13.23 -0.65
CA ASP A 560 -23.88 -13.33 -0.32
C ASP A 560 -23.47 -14.80 -0.19
N SER A 561 -23.04 -15.39 -1.30
CA SER A 561 -22.64 -16.80 -1.42
C SER A 561 -21.38 -16.93 -2.26
N ASP A 562 -20.52 -17.87 -1.87
CA ASP A 562 -19.27 -18.21 -2.59
C ASP A 562 -19.50 -19.27 -3.68
N ASN A 563 -20.76 -19.54 -4.07
CA ASN A 563 -21.06 -20.53 -5.11
C ASN A 563 -20.64 -19.97 -6.47
N GLU A 564 -19.40 -20.25 -6.84
CA GLU A 564 -18.79 -20.15 -8.16
C GLU A 564 -17.90 -21.37 -8.39
#